data_AF-A0A3C1VIS5-F1
#
_entry.id   AF-A0A3C1VIS5-F1
#
_cell.length_a   1.000
_cell.length_b   1.000
_cell.length_c   1.000
_cell.angle_alpha   90.00
_cell.angle_beta   90.00
_cell.angle_gamma   90.00
#
_symmetry.space_group_name_H-M   'P 1'
#
loop_
_entity.id
_entity.type
_entity.pdbx_description
1 polymer ?
#
loop_
_entity_poly.entity_id
_entity_poly.type
_entity_poly.pdbx_seq_one_letter_code
_entity_poly.pdbx_strand_id
1 'polypeptide(L)' 'MNLTKLQWWERFQKYYTGFPELGLAIDLSRMNVDDAFFAAMEPKIQKAFTDMDALERGAIANPDENRMVG' A
#
# COMPACT_ATOMS: atom_id res chain seq x y z
N MET A 1 2.32 -9.51 -18.40
CA MET A 1 3.23 -8.48 -18.95
C MET A 1 4.32 -9.17 -19.76
N ASN A 2 4.67 -8.64 -20.93
CA ASN A 2 5.76 -9.17 -21.76
C ASN A 2 6.83 -8.08 -21.88
N LEU A 3 7.86 -8.16 -21.03
CA LEU A 3 8.93 -7.17 -20.91
C LEU A 3 10.28 -7.82 -21.18
N THR A 4 11.21 -7.04 -21.73
CA THR A 4 12.61 -7.45 -21.88
C THR A 4 13.30 -7.57 -20.52
N LYS A 5 14.45 -8.25 -20.48
CA LYS A 5 15.26 -8.36 -19.25
C LYS A 5 15.65 -6.99 -18.67
N LEU A 6 16.01 -6.05 -19.54
CA LEU A 6 16.37 -4.68 -19.13
C LEU A 6 15.15 -3.96 -18.51
N GLN A 7 13.98 -4.04 -19.15
CA GLN A 7 12.75 -3.44 -18.62
C GLN A 7 12.30 -4.07 -17.29
N TRP A 8 12.53 -5.38 -17.10
CA TRP A 8 12.30 -6.01 -15.80
C TRP A 8 13.23 -5.47 -14.72
N TRP A 9 14.51 -5.25 -15.05
CA TRP A 9 15.48 -4.66 -14.12
C TRP A 9 15.14 -3.21 -13.77
N GLU A 10 14.68 -2.43 -14.74
CA GLU A 10 14.17 -1.06 -14.51
C GLU A 10 12.92 -1.05 -13.62
N ARG A 11 11.96 -1.96 -13.86
CA ARG A 11 10.79 -2.11 -12.98
C ARG A 11 11.17 -2.52 -11.56
N PHE A 12 12.15 -3.41 -11.40
CA PHE A 12 12.66 -3.78 -10.08
C PHE A 12 13.21 -2.58 -9.34
N GLN A 13 14.11 -1.81 -9.96
CA GLN A 13 14.66 -0.60 -9.35
C GLN A 13 13.58 0.43 -9.00
N LYS A 14 12.51 0.54 -9.82
CA LYS A 14 11.41 1.47 -9.57
C LYS A 14 10.50 1.05 -8.40
N TYR A 15 10.19 -0.25 -8.30
CA TYR A 15 9.12 -0.74 -7.43
C TYR A 15 9.59 -1.61 -6.24
N TYR A 16 10.89 -1.78 -6.10
CA TYR A 16 11.47 -2.36 -4.89
C TYR A 16 11.55 -1.29 -3.81
N THR A 17 11.11 -1.63 -2.61
CA THR A 17 11.26 -0.78 -1.43
C THR A 17 11.75 -1.61 -0.26
N GLY A 18 12.92 -1.23 0.27
CA GLY A 18 13.48 -1.81 1.49
C GLY A 18 13.11 -0.97 2.70
N PHE A 19 12.82 -1.62 3.81
CA PHE A 19 12.60 -1.04 5.14
C PHE A 19 13.61 -1.69 6.10
N PRO A 20 14.88 -1.25 6.10
CA PRO A 20 15.95 -1.93 6.83
C PRO A 20 15.71 -2.01 8.34
N GLU A 21 15.13 -0.96 8.92
CA GLU A 21 14.78 -0.91 10.35
C GLU A 21 13.77 -1.99 10.75
N LEU A 22 12.89 -2.37 9.82
CA LEU A 22 11.89 -3.43 10.00
C LEU A 22 12.43 -4.80 9.56
N GLY A 23 13.63 -4.88 8.99
CA GLY A 23 14.14 -6.09 8.34
C GLY A 23 13.26 -6.58 7.18
N LEU A 24 12.50 -5.67 6.55
CA LEU A 24 11.48 -6.00 5.55
C LEU A 24 11.88 -5.44 4.17
N ALA A 25 11.50 -6.14 3.12
CA ALA A 25 11.54 -5.64 1.76
C ALA A 25 10.27 -6.03 1.00
N ILE A 26 9.80 -5.12 0.16
CA ILE A 26 8.64 -5.32 -0.71
C ILE A 26 9.10 -5.14 -2.16
N ASP A 27 8.81 -6.13 -3.01
CA ASP A 27 9.07 -6.07 -4.45
C ASP A 27 7.76 -6.16 -5.22
N LEU A 28 7.31 -5.04 -5.79
CA LEU A 28 6.11 -5.00 -6.64
C LEU A 28 6.43 -5.13 -8.13
N SER A 29 7.69 -5.38 -8.51
CA SER A 29 8.13 -5.38 -9.91
C SER A 29 7.37 -6.37 -10.78
N ARG A 30 7.02 -7.54 -10.21
CA ARG A 30 6.28 -8.64 -10.85
C ARG A 30 4.76 -8.49 -10.75
N MET A 31 4.26 -7.52 -10.00
CA MET A 31 2.83 -7.24 -9.86
C MET A 31 2.32 -6.44 -11.06
N ASN A 32 1.05 -6.60 -11.39
CA ASN A 32 0.39 -5.84 -12.47
C ASN A 32 -0.01 -4.44 -11.99
N VAL A 33 0.96 -3.67 -11.54
CA VAL A 33 0.80 -2.28 -11.07
C VAL A 33 1.58 -1.33 -11.98
N ASP A 34 1.03 -0.16 -12.24
CA ASP A 34 1.63 0.90 -13.02
C ASP A 34 1.24 2.26 -12.44
N ASP A 35 1.69 3.34 -13.06
CA ASP A 35 1.45 4.69 -12.56
C ASP A 35 -0.05 5.03 -12.53
N ALA A 36 -0.85 4.47 -13.44
CA ALA A 36 -2.30 4.64 -13.44
C ALA A 36 -2.96 3.92 -12.26
N PHE A 37 -2.50 2.71 -11.92
CA PHE A 37 -2.94 2.00 -10.73
C PHE A 37 -2.65 2.81 -9.46
N PHE A 38 -1.43 3.32 -9.31
CA PHE A 38 -1.07 4.12 -8.13
C PHE A 38 -1.91 5.39 -8.03
N ALA A 39 -2.10 6.12 -9.14
CA ALA A 39 -2.98 7.29 -9.18
C ALA A 39 -4.42 6.96 -8.79
N ALA A 40 -4.95 5.79 -9.21
CA ALA A 40 -6.30 5.35 -8.85
C ALA A 40 -6.42 4.88 -7.38
N MET A 41 -5.34 4.39 -6.78
CA MET A 41 -5.33 3.92 -5.39
C MET A 41 -5.01 5.01 -4.38
N GLU A 42 -4.24 6.03 -4.76
CA GLU A 42 -3.83 7.15 -3.88
C GLU A 42 -4.97 7.70 -3.01
N PRO A 43 -6.12 8.16 -3.56
CA PRO A 43 -7.20 8.70 -2.72
C PRO A 43 -7.80 7.67 -1.74
N LYS A 44 -7.77 6.38 -2.09
CA LYS A 44 -8.27 5.30 -1.21
C LYS A 44 -7.31 5.06 -0.05
N ILE A 45 -6.00 5.11 -0.31
CA ILE A 45 -4.97 4.98 0.72
C ILE A 45 -5.00 6.18 1.66
N GLN A 46 -5.17 7.40 1.15
CA GLN A 46 -5.35 8.59 2.00
C GLN A 46 -6.58 8.47 2.92
N LYS A 47 -7.70 7.93 2.39
CA LYS A 47 -8.86 7.62 3.22
C LYS A 47 -8.53 6.57 4.28
N ALA A 48 -7.83 5.49 3.92
CA ALA A 48 -7.45 4.44 4.86
C ALA A 48 -6.60 5.00 6.02
N PHE A 49 -5.64 5.88 5.74
CA PHE A 49 -4.87 6.56 6.81
C PHE A 49 -5.76 7.43 7.71
N THR A 50 -6.70 8.17 7.13
CA THR A 50 -7.66 8.98 7.91
C THR A 50 -8.54 8.11 8.81
N ASP A 51 -8.99 6.95 8.30
CA ASP A 51 -9.80 6.00 9.06
C ASP A 51 -8.96 5.34 10.17
N MET A 52 -7.71 5.00 9.90
CA MET A 52 -6.76 4.47 10.91
C MET A 52 -6.52 5.48 12.03
N ASP A 53 -6.29 6.74 11.70
CA ASP A 53 -6.15 7.82 12.67
C ASP A 53 -7.41 7.98 13.56
N ALA A 54 -8.60 7.83 12.97
CA ALA A 54 -9.85 7.88 13.72
C ALA A 54 -10.01 6.66 14.64
N LEU A 55 -9.63 5.48 14.15
CA LEU A 55 -9.61 4.23 14.91
C LEU A 55 -8.74 4.34 16.16
N GLU A 56 -7.51 4.82 15.99
CA GLU A 56 -6.54 5.01 17.08
C GLU A 56 -7.02 6.03 18.13
N ARG A 57 -7.85 7.01 17.74
CA ARG A 57 -8.50 7.96 18.65
C ARG A 57 -9.76 7.40 19.34
N GLY A 58 -10.11 6.14 19.10
CA GLY A 58 -11.26 5.49 19.70
C GLY A 58 -12.58 5.78 19.01
N ALA A 59 -12.58 5.99 17.69
CA ALA A 59 -13.82 5.97 16.92
C ALA A 59 -14.52 4.61 17.02
N ILE A 60 -15.85 4.61 16.95
CA ILE A 60 -16.62 3.37 16.76
C ILE A 60 -16.37 2.87 15.34
N ALA A 61 -15.55 1.85 15.24
CA ALA A 61 -15.18 1.22 13.97
C ALA A 61 -15.94 -0.09 13.72
N ASN A 62 -16.52 -0.69 14.76
CA ASN A 62 -17.45 -1.80 14.63
C ASN A 62 -18.89 -1.31 14.89
N PRO A 63 -19.62 -0.92 13.82
CA PRO A 63 -20.98 -0.40 13.95
C PRO A 63 -21.99 -1.47 14.38
N ASP A 64 -21.77 -2.74 14.03
CA ASP A 64 -22.68 -3.85 14.36
C ASP A 64 -22.77 -4.08 15.88
N GLU A 65 -21.63 -3.95 16.57
CA GLU A 65 -21.52 -4.09 18.02
C GLU A 65 -21.45 -2.74 18.76
N ASN A 66 -21.56 -1.62 18.02
CA ASN A 66 -21.45 -0.24 18.51
C ASN A 66 -20.25 -0.02 19.45
N ARG A 67 -19.06 -0.50 19.06
CA ARG A 67 -17.85 -0.44 19.88
C ARG A 67 -16.60 0.01 19.13
N MET A 68 -15.62 0.46 19.92
CA MET A 68 -14.26 0.70 19.50
C MET A 68 -13.53 -0.60 19.12
N VAL A 69 -12.52 -0.47 18.27
CA VAL A 69 -11.60 -1.56 17.93
C VAL A 69 -10.17 -1.03 18.10
N GLY A 70 -9.52 -1.40 19.21
CA GLY A 70 -8.20 -0.93 19.61
C GLY A 70 -7.73 -1.64 20.88
#